data_AF-A0AA50CJ82-F1
#
_entry.id   AF-A0AA50CJ82-F1
#
_cell.length_a   1.000
_cell.length_b   1.000
_cell.length_c   1.000
_cell.angle_alpha   90.00
_cell.angle_beta   90.00
_cell.angle_gamma   90.00
#
_symmetry.space_group_name_H-M   'P 1'
#
loop_
_entity.id
_entity.type
_entity.pdbx_description
1 polymer ?
#
loop_
_entity_poly.entity_id
_entity_poly.type
_entity_poly.pdbx_seq_one_letter_code
_entity_poly.pdbx_strand_id
1 'polypeptide(L)'
;MRDNSDSNHQGQPTQLQTDMALLFTTDLHVGSKRLYKIKRKGTSLNLRYDIDGEMHQRNYLSALSWRTIMLFALTEGRTVTVHEMDAPRRYRQMFPNTLLRRLQWYVRPNANSPPVARFYDPNGSAAMLLTRSRICGHAVDALHNLTDGAPMFQPLWASDIMALRPMLGIELARDETFSATMPISAYLEAAATTGRIVEEPELCHLPLTGSIPRLAAPPTSKALRSIFDQASRENPTMEKLRGRTIYEDYSFPAATEKVR
;
A
#
# COMPACT_ATOMS: atom_id res chain seq x y z
N MET A 1 -10.73 -47.82 -8.02
CA MET A 1 -10.62 -46.94 -6.84
C MET A 1 -9.35 -46.13 -7.04
N ARG A 2 -9.48 -44.88 -7.51
CA ARG A 2 -9.53 -43.64 -6.70
C ARG A 2 -8.17 -43.38 -6.01
N ASP A 3 -7.49 -42.25 -6.17
CA ASP A 3 -7.96 -40.89 -6.49
C ASP A 3 -6.94 -40.06 -7.28
N ASN A 4 -7.43 -39.40 -8.33
CA ASN A 4 -6.84 -38.21 -8.93
C ASN A 4 -7.20 -37.02 -8.02
N SER A 5 -6.23 -36.48 -7.28
CA SER A 5 -6.41 -35.27 -6.48
C SER A 5 -5.61 -34.10 -7.07
N ASP A 6 -5.86 -33.76 -8.34
CA ASP A 6 -5.12 -32.69 -9.04
C ASP A 6 -6.00 -31.57 -9.63
N SER A 7 -7.28 -31.47 -9.23
CA SER A 7 -8.23 -30.56 -9.91
C SER A 7 -8.97 -29.60 -8.99
N ASN A 8 -8.29 -28.87 -8.08
CA ASN A 8 -8.97 -27.82 -7.29
C ASN A 8 -8.26 -26.45 -7.18
N HIS A 9 -7.12 -26.24 -7.87
CA HIS A 9 -6.39 -24.96 -7.81
C HIS A 9 -6.55 -24.05 -9.03
N GLN A 10 -7.19 -24.50 -10.13
CA GLN A 10 -7.28 -23.72 -11.37
C GLN A 10 -8.24 -22.51 -11.32
N GLY A 11 -8.91 -22.25 -10.19
CA GLY A 11 -9.92 -21.19 -10.07
C GLY A 11 -9.64 -20.08 -9.04
N GLN A 12 -8.58 -20.19 -8.24
CA GLN A 12 -8.29 -19.22 -7.19
C GLN A 12 -7.31 -18.14 -7.69
N PRO A 13 -7.56 -16.85 -7.40
CA PRO A 13 -6.63 -15.80 -7.78
C PRO A 13 -5.25 -15.99 -7.14
N THR A 14 -4.18 -15.72 -7.88
CA THR A 14 -2.81 -15.73 -7.36
C THR A 14 -2.58 -14.55 -6.41
N GLN A 15 -1.50 -14.58 -5.61
CA GLN A 15 -1.13 -13.43 -4.77
C GLN A 15 -0.85 -12.18 -5.62
N LEU A 16 -0.20 -12.33 -6.77
CA LEU A 16 0.06 -11.21 -7.68
C LEU A 16 -1.25 -10.60 -8.20
N GLN A 17 -2.21 -11.43 -8.60
CA GLN A 17 -3.55 -10.97 -9.02
C GLN A 17 -4.28 -10.26 -7.88
N THR A 18 -4.18 -10.78 -6.65
CA THR A 18 -4.73 -10.16 -5.44
C THR A 18 -4.11 -8.78 -5.18
N ASP A 19 -2.78 -8.68 -5.17
CA ASP A 19 -2.07 -7.42 -4.97
C ASP A 19 -2.41 -6.40 -6.06
N MET A 20 -2.45 -6.83 -7.33
CA MET A 20 -2.84 -5.98 -8.44
C MET A 20 -4.28 -5.49 -8.29
N ALA A 21 -5.24 -6.37 -7.97
CA ALA A 21 -6.63 -5.97 -7.78
C ALA A 21 -6.76 -4.87 -6.73
N LEU A 22 -6.07 -5.03 -5.60
CA LEU A 22 -6.05 -4.06 -4.51
C LEU A 22 -5.41 -2.72 -4.94
N LEU A 23 -4.26 -2.76 -5.62
CA LEU A 23 -3.52 -1.57 -6.04
C LEU A 23 -4.17 -0.82 -7.21
N PHE A 24 -4.91 -1.51 -8.07
CA PHE A 24 -5.65 -0.92 -9.20
C PHE A 24 -7.10 -0.58 -8.87
N THR A 25 -7.55 -0.81 -7.64
CA THR A 25 -8.84 -0.32 -7.12
C THR A 25 -8.68 0.78 -6.08
N THR A 26 -7.44 1.12 -5.71
CA THR A 26 -7.13 2.11 -4.67
C THR A 26 -6.53 3.39 -5.25
N ASP A 27 -7.16 4.53 -4.94
CA ASP A 27 -6.65 5.86 -5.25
C ASP A 27 -5.99 6.48 -4.01
N LEU A 28 -4.71 6.86 -4.10
CA LEU A 28 -4.11 7.69 -3.06
C LEU A 28 -4.71 9.10 -3.12
N HIS A 29 -5.37 9.50 -2.04
CA HIS A 29 -5.85 10.85 -1.84
C HIS A 29 -4.89 11.63 -0.94
N VAL A 30 -4.67 12.89 -1.30
CA VAL A 30 -3.95 13.88 -0.50
C VAL A 30 -4.87 15.09 -0.35
N GLY A 31 -5.27 15.37 0.89
CA GLY A 31 -6.46 16.15 1.18
C GLY A 31 -7.69 15.60 0.47
N SER A 32 -8.49 16.49 -0.11
CA SER A 32 -9.67 16.17 -0.92
C SER A 32 -9.35 15.74 -2.37
N LYS A 33 -8.08 15.70 -2.78
CA LYS A 33 -7.67 15.47 -4.17
C LYS A 33 -6.98 14.12 -4.34
N ARG A 34 -7.18 13.49 -5.49
CA ARG A 34 -6.42 12.29 -5.89
C ARG A 34 -5.03 12.68 -6.36
N LEU A 35 -4.00 11.99 -5.89
CA LEU A 35 -2.60 12.28 -6.23
C LEU A 35 -2.40 12.44 -7.74
N TYR A 36 -2.89 11.48 -8.54
CA TYR A 36 -2.70 11.48 -9.99
C TYR A 36 -3.36 12.65 -10.73
N LYS A 37 -4.36 13.31 -10.11
CA LYS A 37 -5.05 14.48 -10.66
C LYS A 37 -4.37 15.80 -10.28
N ILE A 38 -3.45 15.79 -9.32
CA ILE A 38 -2.78 17.02 -8.90
C ILE A 38 -1.69 17.32 -9.93
N LYS A 39 -1.88 18.41 -10.68
CA LYS A 39 -0.92 18.91 -11.65
C LYS A 39 -0.29 20.19 -11.11
N ARG A 40 1.02 20.19 -10.90
CA ARG A 40 1.80 21.40 -10.65
C ARG A 40 2.81 21.58 -11.79
N LYS A 41 2.98 22.81 -12.25
CA LYS A 41 3.93 23.09 -13.35
C LYS A 41 5.34 22.81 -12.87
N GLY A 42 6.14 22.11 -13.68
CA GLY A 42 7.54 21.79 -13.36
C GLY A 42 7.73 20.63 -12.37
N THR A 43 6.66 19.93 -11.96
CA THR A 43 6.78 18.77 -11.08
C THR A 43 6.75 17.47 -11.90
N SER A 44 7.68 16.55 -11.62
CA SER A 44 7.70 15.21 -12.20
C SER A 44 8.37 14.23 -11.26
N LEU A 45 7.98 12.96 -11.32
CA LEU A 45 8.67 11.87 -10.64
C LEU A 45 9.71 11.28 -11.59
N ASN A 46 10.99 11.43 -11.27
CA ASN A 46 12.07 10.76 -11.99
C ASN A 46 12.15 9.30 -11.54
N LEU A 47 12.29 8.36 -12.48
CA LEU A 47 12.58 6.97 -12.19
C LEU A 47 13.71 6.45 -13.05
N ARG A 48 14.54 5.59 -12.44
CA ARG A 48 15.47 4.70 -13.13
C ARG A 48 15.17 3.27 -12.68
N TYR A 49 14.84 2.41 -13.63
CA TYR A 49 14.39 1.05 -13.38
C TYR A 49 14.83 0.14 -14.52
N ASP A 50 14.88 -1.17 -14.29
CA ASP A 50 15.01 -2.15 -15.36
C ASP A 50 13.75 -3.01 -15.49
N ILE A 51 13.52 -3.48 -16.72
CA ILE A 51 12.56 -4.53 -17.04
C ILE A 51 13.33 -5.63 -17.78
N ASP A 52 13.38 -6.83 -17.21
CA ASP A 52 14.12 -7.98 -17.76
C ASP A 52 15.58 -7.66 -18.14
N GLY A 53 16.23 -6.80 -17.35
CA GLY A 53 17.62 -6.36 -17.57
C GLY A 53 17.79 -5.17 -18.53
N GLU A 54 16.73 -4.70 -19.19
CA GLU A 54 16.77 -3.47 -19.99
C GLU A 54 16.59 -2.24 -19.11
N MET A 55 17.61 -1.38 -19.06
CA MET A 55 17.59 -0.16 -18.26
C MET A 55 16.77 0.96 -18.90
N HIS A 56 15.87 1.55 -18.13
CA HIS A 56 15.05 2.69 -18.51
C HIS A 56 15.22 3.87 -17.55
N GLN A 57 15.13 5.08 -18.10
CA GLN A 57 15.06 6.33 -17.34
C GLN A 57 13.95 7.21 -17.91
N ARG A 58 13.05 7.66 -17.03
CA ARG A 58 11.84 8.40 -17.41
C ARG A 58 11.46 9.45 -16.35
N ASN A 59 10.85 10.53 -16.80
CA ASN A 59 10.19 11.52 -15.94
C ASN A 59 8.69 11.38 -16.12
N TYR A 60 7.97 11.04 -15.06
CA TYR A 60 6.53 10.88 -15.10
C TYR A 60 5.81 12.09 -14.55
N LEU A 61 4.85 12.60 -15.31
CA LEU A 61 4.02 13.74 -14.92
C LEU A 61 2.79 13.32 -14.09
N SER A 62 2.54 12.02 -13.98
CA SER A 62 1.44 11.46 -13.20
C SER A 62 1.82 10.11 -12.63
N ALA A 63 1.40 9.85 -11.39
CA ALA A 63 1.56 8.56 -10.74
C ALA A 63 0.88 7.41 -11.50
N LEU A 64 -0.19 7.67 -12.25
CA LEU A 64 -0.86 6.65 -13.08
C LEU A 64 0.05 6.06 -14.16
N SER A 65 0.94 6.85 -14.75
CA SER A 65 1.80 6.38 -15.84
C SER A 65 2.71 5.24 -15.39
N TRP A 66 3.25 5.32 -14.17
CA TRP A 66 4.04 4.24 -13.60
C TRP A 66 3.19 3.00 -13.32
N ARG A 67 2.00 3.17 -12.74
CA ARG A 67 1.08 2.06 -12.47
C ARG A 67 0.75 1.30 -13.76
N THR A 68 0.51 1.99 -14.88
CA THR A 68 0.26 1.34 -16.16
C THR A 68 1.45 0.52 -16.65
N ILE A 69 2.69 1.00 -16.49
CA ILE A 69 3.89 0.24 -16.85
C ILE A 69 4.03 -1.02 -15.98
N MET A 70 3.81 -0.87 -14.67
CA MET A 70 3.80 -2.02 -13.76
C MET A 70 2.71 -3.02 -14.13
N LEU A 71 1.51 -2.55 -14.51
CA LEU A 71 0.44 -3.44 -14.96
C LEU A 71 0.91 -4.33 -16.10
N PHE A 72 1.38 -3.73 -17.20
CA PHE A 72 1.82 -4.48 -18.37
C PHE A 72 2.97 -5.44 -18.06
N ALA A 73 4.01 -4.95 -17.39
CA ALA A 73 5.17 -5.78 -17.06
C ALA A 73 4.78 -6.99 -16.19
N LEU A 74 3.96 -6.77 -15.15
CA LEU A 74 3.55 -7.84 -14.24
C LEU A 74 2.58 -8.83 -14.89
N THR A 75 1.66 -8.37 -15.75
CA THR A 75 0.75 -9.27 -16.48
C THR A 75 1.49 -10.13 -17.49
N GLU A 76 2.58 -9.62 -18.06
CA GLU A 76 3.45 -10.36 -18.98
C GLU A 76 4.49 -11.24 -18.25
N GLY A 77 4.46 -11.27 -16.91
CA GLY A 77 5.41 -12.06 -16.11
C GLY A 77 6.84 -11.53 -16.14
N ARG A 78 7.04 -10.26 -16.54
CA ARG A 78 8.35 -9.61 -16.57
C ARG A 78 8.82 -9.24 -15.19
N THR A 79 10.13 -9.22 -15.00
CA THR A 79 10.75 -8.76 -13.77
C THR A 79 11.02 -7.27 -13.85
N VAL A 80 10.57 -6.51 -12.87
CA VAL A 80 10.83 -5.07 -12.76
C VAL A 80 11.67 -4.80 -11.52
N THR A 81 12.76 -4.05 -11.67
CA THR A 81 13.59 -3.58 -10.54
C THR A 81 13.73 -2.08 -10.57
N VAL A 82 13.37 -1.41 -9.46
CA VAL A 82 13.58 0.04 -9.31
C VAL A 82 14.95 0.31 -8.70
N HIS A 83 15.74 1.15 -9.36
CA HIS A 83 17.08 1.56 -8.91
C HIS A 83 17.05 2.92 -8.22
N GLU A 84 16.39 3.89 -8.85
CA GLU A 84 16.23 5.26 -8.35
C GLU A 84 14.80 5.74 -8.56
N MET A 85 14.35 6.58 -7.65
CA MET A 85 13.05 7.22 -7.71
C MET A 85 13.13 8.57 -7.03
N ASP A 86 12.50 9.57 -7.63
CA ASP A 86 12.45 10.97 -7.19
C ASP A 86 13.80 11.71 -7.30
N ALA A 87 14.75 11.41 -6.42
CA ALA A 87 16.07 12.04 -6.39
C ALA A 87 17.17 10.98 -6.16
N PRO A 88 18.43 11.25 -6.53
CA PRO A 88 19.52 10.30 -6.35
C PRO A 88 19.59 9.77 -4.92
N ARG A 89 19.64 8.45 -4.76
CA ARG A 89 19.68 7.68 -3.51
C ARG A 89 18.44 7.78 -2.63
N ARG A 90 17.47 8.64 -2.96
CA ARG A 90 16.30 8.90 -2.11
C ARG A 90 15.46 7.65 -1.93
N TYR A 91 15.21 6.90 -3.01
CA TYR A 91 14.49 5.63 -2.94
C TYR A 91 15.15 4.65 -1.97
N ARG A 92 16.48 4.51 -2.04
CA ARG A 92 17.24 3.60 -1.15
C ARG A 92 17.31 4.09 0.30
N GLN A 93 17.20 5.39 0.54
CA GLN A 93 17.10 5.94 1.90
C GLN A 93 15.72 5.69 2.53
N MET A 94 14.65 5.83 1.73
CA MET A 94 13.27 5.57 2.18
C MET A 94 12.98 4.08 2.30
N PHE A 95 13.43 3.29 1.34
CA PHE A 95 13.21 1.85 1.24
C PHE A 95 14.56 1.10 1.18
N PRO A 96 15.38 1.15 2.24
CA PRO A 96 16.61 0.38 2.28
C PRO A 96 16.32 -1.13 2.23
N ASN A 97 17.28 -1.91 1.75
CA ASN A 97 17.11 -3.37 1.61
C ASN A 97 16.73 -4.06 2.94
N THR A 98 17.20 -3.53 4.07
CA THR A 98 16.83 -4.02 5.41
C THR A 98 15.33 -3.83 5.69
N LEU A 99 14.77 -2.66 5.35
CA LEU A 99 13.34 -2.40 5.48
C LEU A 99 12.53 -3.27 4.50
N LEU A 100 12.94 -3.35 3.23
CA LEU A 100 12.25 -4.18 2.23
C LEU A 100 12.19 -5.65 2.65
N ARG A 101 13.27 -6.19 3.22
CA ARG A 101 13.28 -7.56 3.78
C ARG A 101 12.33 -7.72 4.95
N ARG A 102 12.26 -6.75 5.87
CA ARG A 102 11.30 -6.77 6.99
C ARG A 102 9.86 -6.71 6.50
N LEU A 103 9.56 -5.82 5.56
CA LEU A 103 8.25 -5.73 4.90
C LEU A 103 7.88 -7.06 4.22
N GLN A 104 8.85 -7.71 3.55
CA GLN A 104 8.64 -8.98 2.88
C GLN A 104 8.38 -10.13 3.86
N TRP A 105 8.99 -10.10 5.04
CA TRP A 105 8.79 -11.11 6.09
C TRP A 105 7.32 -11.20 6.54
N TYR A 106 6.61 -10.07 6.56
CA TYR A 106 5.21 -9.98 6.95
C TYR A 106 4.19 -10.13 5.81
N VAL A 107 4.62 -10.61 4.63
CA VAL A 107 3.71 -10.92 3.51
C VAL A 107 2.81 -12.14 3.79
N ARG A 108 3.11 -12.91 4.84
CA ARG A 108 2.33 -14.09 5.22
C ARG A 108 0.83 -13.74 5.33
N PRO A 109 -0.08 -14.57 4.77
CA PRO A 109 -1.52 -14.37 4.94
C PRO A 109 -1.87 -14.27 6.43
N ASN A 110 -2.90 -13.48 6.76
CA ASN A 110 -3.45 -13.39 8.10
C ASN A 110 -2.51 -12.76 9.15
N ALA A 111 -1.45 -12.07 8.73
CA ALA A 111 -0.47 -11.48 9.64
C ALA A 111 -0.95 -10.16 10.26
N ASN A 112 -1.49 -10.20 11.49
CA ASN A 112 -1.70 -9.02 12.33
C ASN A 112 -0.38 -8.57 12.99
N SER A 113 0.58 -8.17 12.16
CA SER A 113 1.95 -7.84 12.59
C SER A 113 2.09 -6.39 13.05
N PRO A 114 3.07 -6.08 13.93
CA PRO A 114 3.42 -4.70 14.23
C PRO A 114 3.88 -3.95 12.97
N PRO A 115 3.58 -2.65 12.84
CA PRO A 115 4.17 -1.83 11.79
C PRO A 115 5.70 -1.90 11.79
N VAL A 116 6.32 -1.98 10.62
CA VAL A 116 7.78 -2.15 10.49
C VAL A 116 8.54 -0.84 10.28
N ALA A 117 7.85 0.19 9.83
CA ALA A 117 8.42 1.51 9.62
C ALA A 117 7.37 2.60 9.80
N ARG A 118 7.86 3.79 10.19
CA ARG A 118 7.10 5.03 10.22
C ARG A 118 7.77 6.03 9.30
N PHE A 119 6.98 6.64 8.43
CA PHE A 119 7.36 7.83 7.68
C PHE A 119 6.58 9.04 8.23
N TYR A 120 7.22 10.19 8.31
CA TYR A 120 6.58 11.43 8.76
C TYR A 120 7.11 12.62 7.99
N ASP A 121 6.30 13.66 7.80
CA ASP A 121 6.74 14.94 7.23
C ASP A 121 7.27 15.84 8.36
N PRO A 122 8.58 16.16 8.40
CA PRO A 122 9.15 17.03 9.43
C PRO A 122 8.54 18.44 9.43
N ASN A 123 7.98 18.89 8.31
CA ASN A 123 7.43 20.23 8.14
C ASN A 123 5.89 20.24 8.14
N GLY A 124 5.26 19.10 8.42
CA GLY A 124 3.82 18.92 8.33
C GLY A 124 3.28 17.94 9.37
N SER A 125 2.02 17.57 9.20
CA SER A 125 1.35 16.57 10.06
C SER A 125 1.24 15.20 9.41
N ALA A 126 1.74 15.05 8.18
CA ALA A 126 1.64 13.80 7.45
C ALA A 126 2.49 12.72 8.13
N ALA A 127 1.88 11.56 8.35
CA ALA A 127 2.48 10.38 8.96
C ALA A 127 1.92 9.12 8.29
N MET A 128 2.74 8.08 8.26
CA MET A 128 2.42 6.80 7.64
C MET A 128 3.12 5.67 8.38
N LEU A 129 2.39 4.63 8.73
CA LEU A 129 2.91 3.37 9.26
C LEU A 129 2.84 2.30 8.17
N LEU A 130 3.97 1.64 7.90
CA LEU A 130 4.07 0.57 6.91
C LEU A 130 4.06 -0.78 7.58
N THR A 131 3.33 -1.76 7.03
CA THR A 131 3.22 -3.09 7.64
C THR A 131 3.92 -4.17 6.84
N ARG A 132 3.58 -4.32 5.56
CA ARG A 132 4.12 -5.38 4.71
C ARG A 132 4.29 -4.95 3.26
N SER A 133 5.12 -5.71 2.55
CA SER A 133 5.39 -5.56 1.13
C SER A 133 4.24 -6.10 0.28
N ARG A 134 4.08 -5.56 -0.92
CA ARG A 134 3.27 -6.11 -2.01
C ARG A 134 4.07 -6.03 -3.30
N ILE A 135 3.80 -6.96 -4.23
CA ILE A 135 4.47 -7.00 -5.54
C ILE A 135 5.99 -6.86 -5.37
N CYS A 136 6.60 -7.76 -4.60
CA CYS A 136 8.06 -7.82 -4.43
C CYS A 136 8.74 -6.49 -4.02
N GLY A 137 8.07 -5.66 -3.21
CA GLY A 137 8.61 -4.40 -2.70
C GLY A 137 8.27 -3.15 -3.53
N HIS A 138 7.48 -3.30 -4.60
CA HIS A 138 7.00 -2.16 -5.41
C HIS A 138 5.83 -1.43 -4.76
N ALA A 139 5.18 -2.05 -3.79
CA ALA A 139 4.07 -1.50 -3.04
C ALA A 139 4.11 -1.97 -1.57
N VAL A 140 3.32 -1.30 -0.73
CA VAL A 140 3.23 -1.57 0.71
C VAL A 140 1.80 -1.37 1.20
N ASP A 141 1.41 -2.10 2.24
CA ASP A 141 0.24 -1.71 3.04
C ASP A 141 0.62 -0.59 4.01
N ALA A 142 -0.24 0.43 4.09
CA ALA A 142 0.04 1.64 4.84
C ALA A 142 -1.18 2.18 5.59
N LEU A 143 -1.01 2.49 6.88
CA LEU A 143 -1.92 3.35 7.65
C LEU A 143 -1.39 4.78 7.58
N HIS A 144 -2.14 5.73 7.02
CA HIS A 144 -1.67 7.09 6.79
C HIS A 144 -2.76 8.15 6.98
N ASN A 145 -2.37 9.40 7.23
CA ASN A 145 -3.29 10.54 7.45
C ASN A 145 -3.15 11.64 6.37
N LEU A 146 -2.91 11.24 5.12
CA LEU A 146 -2.69 12.20 4.02
C LEU A 146 -3.98 12.90 3.55
N THR A 147 -5.15 12.43 3.97
CA THR A 147 -6.47 13.00 3.64
C THR A 147 -6.89 14.11 4.60
N ASP A 148 -7.86 14.94 4.19
CA ASP A 148 -8.46 15.99 5.04
C ASP A 148 -9.35 15.42 6.17
N GLY A 149 -9.36 14.09 6.36
CA GLY A 149 -10.25 13.38 7.28
C GLY A 149 -9.52 12.35 8.13
N ALA A 150 -10.24 11.34 8.61
CA ALA A 150 -9.67 10.27 9.41
C ALA A 150 -8.55 9.51 8.67
N PRO A 151 -7.60 8.88 9.39
CA PRO A 151 -6.59 8.02 8.80
C PRO A 151 -7.20 6.92 7.94
N MET A 152 -6.44 6.50 6.94
CA MET A 152 -6.83 5.42 6.03
C MET A 152 -5.82 4.29 6.08
N PHE A 153 -6.30 3.07 5.95
CA PHE A 153 -5.47 1.88 5.79
C PHE A 153 -5.70 1.28 4.41
N GLN A 154 -4.69 1.37 3.55
CA GLN A 154 -4.80 0.96 2.15
C GLN A 154 -3.44 0.55 1.55
N PRO A 155 -3.42 -0.18 0.43
CA PRO A 155 -2.20 -0.52 -0.28
C PRO A 155 -1.76 0.66 -1.13
N LEU A 156 -0.49 1.02 -1.04
CA LEU A 156 0.12 2.14 -1.75
C LEU A 156 1.30 1.67 -2.58
N TRP A 157 1.42 2.22 -3.79
CA TRP A 157 2.65 2.05 -4.56
C TRP A 157 3.77 2.85 -3.89
N ALA A 158 4.98 2.27 -3.86
CA ALA A 158 6.15 3.01 -3.39
C ALA A 158 6.34 4.30 -4.21
N SER A 159 6.02 4.28 -5.50
CA SER A 159 6.05 5.46 -6.37
C SER A 159 5.04 6.54 -6.03
N ASP A 160 3.86 6.19 -5.51
CA ASP A 160 2.91 7.20 -5.04
C ASP A 160 3.46 7.91 -3.80
N ILE A 161 4.09 7.17 -2.88
CA ILE A 161 4.73 7.71 -1.69
C ILE A 161 5.89 8.64 -2.09
N MET A 162 6.74 8.19 -3.02
CA MET A 162 7.87 8.99 -3.50
C MET A 162 7.45 10.21 -4.33
N ALA A 163 6.27 10.18 -4.96
CA ALA A 163 5.72 11.32 -5.70
C ALA A 163 5.27 12.48 -4.81
N LEU A 164 5.03 12.25 -3.52
CA LEU A 164 4.55 13.27 -2.59
C LEU A 164 5.49 14.48 -2.51
N ARG A 165 6.80 14.27 -2.47
CA ARG A 165 7.79 15.37 -2.43
C ARG A 165 7.83 16.16 -3.74
N PRO A 166 8.17 15.58 -4.90
CA PRO A 166 8.33 16.35 -6.12
C PRO A 166 7.00 16.93 -6.63
N MET A 167 5.85 16.29 -6.36
CA MET A 167 4.55 16.75 -6.86
C MET A 167 3.82 17.68 -5.89
N LEU A 168 3.96 17.47 -4.57
CA LEU A 168 3.17 18.17 -3.57
C LEU A 168 3.99 18.95 -2.55
N GLY A 169 5.31 18.73 -2.48
CA GLY A 169 6.18 19.32 -1.47
C GLY A 169 6.07 18.66 -0.09
N ILE A 170 5.41 17.51 0.01
CA ILE A 170 5.31 16.74 1.27
C ILE A 170 6.57 15.88 1.39
N GLU A 171 7.45 16.23 2.31
CA GLU A 171 8.77 15.64 2.43
C GLU A 171 8.81 14.58 3.54
N LEU A 172 8.32 13.38 3.23
CA LEU A 172 8.33 12.27 4.18
C LEU A 172 9.76 11.83 4.52
N ALA A 173 10.19 11.94 5.76
CA ALA A 173 11.39 11.31 6.30
C ALA A 173 11.06 9.94 6.90
N ARG A 174 12.02 9.00 6.85
CA ARG A 174 11.93 7.75 7.60
C ARG A 174 12.36 8.00 9.04
N ASP A 175 11.53 7.56 9.97
CA ASP A 175 11.88 7.51 11.38
C ASP A 175 12.82 6.34 11.63
N GLU A 176 14.10 6.63 11.90
CA GLU A 176 15.10 5.58 12.14
C GLU A 176 15.00 4.98 13.55
N THR A 177 14.35 5.68 14.47
CA THR A 177 14.17 5.27 15.86
C THR A 177 12.88 4.50 16.09
N PHE A 178 11.98 4.50 15.10
CA PHE A 178 10.71 3.83 15.18
C PHE A 178 10.86 2.32 15.39
N SER A 179 10.25 1.83 16.46
CA SER A 179 10.07 0.42 16.77
C SER A 179 8.66 0.23 17.30
N ALA A 180 7.89 -0.65 16.68
CA ALA A 180 6.56 -1.00 17.13
C ALA A 180 6.54 -2.40 17.75
N THR A 181 5.87 -2.57 18.89
CA THR A 181 5.61 -3.90 19.48
C THR A 181 4.14 -4.31 19.40
N MET A 182 3.23 -3.34 19.43
CA MET A 182 1.79 -3.55 19.28
C MET A 182 1.43 -3.91 17.83
N PRO A 183 0.44 -4.80 17.62
CA PRO A 183 0.03 -5.21 16.27
C PRO A 183 -0.69 -4.08 15.53
N ILE A 184 -0.67 -4.09 14.19
CA ILE A 184 -1.37 -3.08 13.37
C ILE A 184 -2.84 -2.92 13.76
N SER A 185 -3.53 -3.98 14.18
CA SER A 185 -4.92 -3.90 14.66
C SER A 185 -5.11 -2.85 15.76
N ALA A 186 -4.18 -2.77 16.71
CA ALA A 186 -4.26 -1.79 17.80
C ALA A 186 -4.19 -0.35 17.26
N TYR A 187 -3.28 -0.11 16.30
CA TYR A 187 -3.17 1.19 15.64
C TYR A 187 -4.41 1.53 14.82
N LEU A 188 -5.07 0.56 14.19
CA LEU A 188 -6.32 0.76 13.44
C LEU A 188 -7.48 1.13 14.36
N GLU A 189 -7.64 0.41 15.47
CA GLU A 189 -8.66 0.72 16.48
C GLU A 189 -8.44 2.10 17.11
N ALA A 190 -7.19 2.42 17.44
CA ALA A 190 -6.82 3.74 17.93
C ALA A 190 -7.08 4.84 16.89
N ALA A 191 -6.75 4.60 15.62
CA ALA A 191 -7.00 5.55 14.54
C ALA A 191 -8.49 5.83 14.34
N ALA A 192 -9.32 4.80 14.45
CA ALA A 192 -10.77 4.95 14.37
C ALA A 192 -11.35 5.70 15.57
N THR A 193 -10.82 5.45 16.77
CA THR A 193 -11.32 6.04 18.03
C THR A 193 -10.89 7.49 18.18
N THR A 194 -9.64 7.80 17.83
CA THR A 194 -9.03 9.13 18.04
C THR A 194 -9.08 10.01 16.80
N GLY A 195 -9.37 9.45 15.63
CA GLY A 195 -9.33 10.17 14.35
C GLY A 195 -7.92 10.55 13.90
N ARG A 196 -6.85 9.98 14.48
CA ARG A 196 -5.45 10.23 14.08
C ARG A 196 -4.57 9.01 14.30
N ILE A 197 -3.38 9.03 13.69
CA ILE A 197 -2.36 8.01 13.96
C ILE A 197 -1.69 8.38 15.29
N VAL A 198 -1.80 7.48 16.27
CA VAL A 198 -1.17 7.64 17.58
C VAL A 198 0.18 6.91 17.62
N GLU A 199 1.09 7.39 18.45
CA GLU A 199 2.37 6.72 18.72
C GLU A 199 2.20 5.70 19.85
N GLU A 200 3.09 4.71 19.90
CA GLU A 200 2.93 3.57 20.81
C GLU A 200 2.84 3.93 22.31
N PRO A 201 3.61 4.91 22.84
CA PRO A 201 3.45 5.31 24.24
C PRO A 201 2.02 5.77 24.58
N GLU A 202 1.36 6.46 23.65
CA GLU A 202 -0.03 6.85 23.81
C GLU A 202 -0.98 5.66 23.59
N LEU A 203 -0.71 4.84 22.58
CA LEU A 203 -1.49 3.65 22.24
C LEU A 203 -1.68 2.72 23.44
N CYS A 204 -0.65 2.53 24.26
CA CYS A 204 -0.67 1.70 25.46
C CYS A 204 -1.66 2.15 26.54
N HIS A 205 -2.11 3.40 26.49
CA HIS A 205 -3.04 3.98 27.47
C HIS A 205 -4.47 4.12 26.92
N LEU A 206 -4.70 3.81 25.65
CA LEU A 206 -6.03 3.85 25.06
C LEU A 206 -6.86 2.63 25.51
N PRO A 207 -8.17 2.81 25.76
CA PRO A 207 -9.07 1.71 26.14
C PRO A 207 -9.45 0.88 24.91
N LEU A 208 -8.47 0.22 24.30
CA LEU A 208 -8.67 -0.66 23.14
C LEU A 208 -9.49 -1.89 23.55
N THR A 209 -10.50 -2.20 22.76
CA THR A 209 -11.48 -3.27 22.96
C THR A 209 -11.21 -4.50 22.11
N GLY A 210 -10.31 -4.40 21.13
CA GLY A 210 -10.09 -5.43 20.11
C GLY A 210 -11.11 -5.39 18.98
N SER A 211 -12.05 -4.42 18.99
CA SER A 211 -12.96 -4.19 17.88
C SER A 211 -12.24 -3.37 16.82
N ILE A 212 -11.92 -3.99 15.68
CA ILE A 212 -11.13 -3.35 14.62
C ILE A 212 -12.06 -2.85 13.52
N PRO A 213 -12.53 -1.59 13.56
CA PRO A 213 -13.39 -1.06 12.52
C PRO A 213 -12.64 -0.92 11.19
N ARG A 214 -13.36 -1.09 10.09
CA ARG A 214 -12.84 -0.73 8.76
C ARG A 214 -12.82 0.79 8.65
N LEU A 215 -11.62 1.37 8.52
CA LEU A 215 -11.47 2.79 8.25
C LEU A 215 -12.06 3.12 6.87
N ALA A 216 -12.78 4.23 6.79
CA ALA A 216 -13.47 4.63 5.57
C ALA A 216 -12.47 4.89 4.43
N ALA A 217 -12.71 4.27 3.28
CA ALA A 217 -11.96 4.52 2.06
C ALA A 217 -12.82 5.31 1.06
N PRO A 218 -12.26 6.34 0.38
CA PRO A 218 -12.97 7.04 -0.67
C PRO A 218 -13.24 6.12 -1.87
N PRO A 219 -14.30 6.39 -2.66
CA PRO A 219 -14.66 5.53 -3.78
C PRO A 219 -13.60 5.57 -4.89
N THR A 220 -13.30 4.39 -5.45
CA THR A 220 -12.42 4.21 -6.59
C THR A 220 -12.83 5.10 -7.77
N SER A 221 -11.88 5.79 -8.37
CA SER A 221 -12.07 6.63 -9.55
C SER A 221 -12.53 5.83 -10.78
N LYS A 222 -13.25 6.49 -11.69
CA LYS A 222 -13.59 5.91 -13.00
C LYS A 222 -12.37 5.44 -13.78
N ALA A 223 -11.23 6.14 -13.66
CA ALA A 223 -10.00 5.79 -14.36
C ALA A 223 -9.44 4.46 -13.87
N LEU A 224 -9.25 4.30 -12.55
CA LEU A 224 -8.79 3.04 -11.97
C LEU A 224 -9.80 1.91 -12.19
N ARG A 225 -11.10 2.20 -12.05
CA ARG A 225 -12.16 1.23 -12.32
C ARG A 225 -12.10 0.71 -13.76
N SER A 226 -11.89 1.60 -14.74
CA SER A 226 -11.73 1.21 -16.14
C SER A 226 -10.48 0.36 -16.40
N ILE A 227 -9.37 0.64 -15.70
CA ILE A 227 -8.15 -0.17 -15.79
C ILE A 227 -8.40 -1.57 -15.22
N PHE A 228 -9.04 -1.64 -14.05
CA PHE A 228 -9.41 -2.91 -13.42
C PHE A 228 -10.39 -3.71 -14.29
N ASP A 229 -11.42 -3.06 -14.83
CA ASP A 229 -12.40 -3.72 -15.71
C ASP A 229 -11.73 -4.28 -16.98
N GLN A 230 -10.74 -3.58 -17.54
CA GLN A 230 -9.96 -4.09 -18.66
C GLN A 230 -9.13 -5.32 -18.24
N ALA A 231 -8.43 -5.26 -17.11
CA ALA A 231 -7.67 -6.38 -16.59
C ALA A 231 -8.57 -7.61 -16.28
N SER A 232 -9.79 -7.40 -15.79
CA SER A 232 -10.78 -8.47 -15.58
C SER A 232 -11.24 -9.13 -16.88
N ARG A 233 -11.34 -8.39 -18.00
CA ARG A 233 -11.68 -8.98 -19.30
C ARG A 233 -10.58 -9.88 -19.81
N GLU A 234 -9.33 -9.47 -19.63
CA GLU A 234 -8.15 -10.24 -20.03
C GLU A 234 -7.90 -11.43 -19.08
N ASN A 235 -8.31 -11.29 -17.82
CA ASN A 235 -8.18 -12.32 -16.80
C ASN A 235 -9.44 -12.41 -15.92
N PRO A 236 -10.41 -13.29 -16.27
CA PRO A 236 -11.68 -13.41 -15.56
C PRO A 236 -11.58 -13.76 -14.07
N THR A 237 -10.45 -14.33 -13.61
CA THR A 237 -10.25 -14.62 -12.18
C THR A 237 -10.15 -13.36 -11.32
N MET A 238 -9.70 -12.23 -11.91
CA MET A 238 -9.63 -10.92 -11.26
C MET A 238 -11.01 -10.41 -10.84
N GLU A 239 -12.07 -10.79 -11.56
CA GLU A 239 -13.43 -10.36 -11.25
C GLU A 239 -13.89 -10.84 -9.86
N LYS A 240 -13.39 -11.99 -9.40
CA LYS A 240 -13.64 -12.53 -8.06
C LYS A 240 -13.05 -11.65 -6.95
N LEU A 241 -12.11 -10.78 -7.29
CA LEU A 241 -11.45 -9.86 -6.36
C LEU A 241 -12.15 -8.50 -6.31
N ARG A 242 -13.23 -8.29 -7.07
CA ARG A 242 -13.98 -7.03 -7.04
C ARG A 242 -14.53 -6.77 -5.64
N GLY A 243 -14.24 -5.57 -5.12
CA GLY A 243 -14.68 -5.16 -3.78
C GLY A 243 -13.89 -5.77 -2.63
N ARG A 244 -12.90 -6.64 -2.90
CA ARG A 244 -11.92 -7.06 -1.90
C ARG A 244 -11.17 -5.84 -1.39
N THR A 245 -10.92 -5.79 -0.09
CA THR A 245 -10.11 -4.75 0.54
C THR A 245 -8.86 -5.38 1.15
N ILE A 246 -7.95 -4.56 1.68
CA ILE A 246 -6.76 -5.12 2.34
C ILE A 246 -7.11 -5.80 3.66
N TYR A 247 -8.25 -5.48 4.28
CA TYR A 247 -8.66 -6.05 5.56
C TYR A 247 -8.89 -7.56 5.47
N GLU A 248 -9.33 -8.08 4.32
CA GLU A 248 -9.48 -9.53 4.09
C GLU A 248 -8.14 -10.30 4.06
N ASP A 249 -7.01 -9.60 4.01
CA ASP A 249 -5.69 -10.23 4.07
C ASP A 249 -5.11 -10.30 5.51
N TYR A 250 -5.80 -9.68 6.48
CA TYR A 250 -5.42 -9.66 7.90
C TYR A 250 -6.39 -10.51 8.71
N SER A 251 -5.87 -11.27 9.69
CA SER A 251 -6.71 -11.91 10.71
C SER A 251 -6.73 -11.02 11.94
N PHE A 252 -7.76 -10.17 12.01
CA PHE A 252 -8.03 -9.40 13.22
C PHE A 252 -8.80 -10.26 14.23
N PRO A 253 -8.49 -10.15 15.53
CA PRO A 253 -9.29 -10.82 16.54
C PRO A 253 -10.75 -10.37 16.40
N ALA A 254 -11.68 -11.32 16.44
CA ALA A 254 -13.09 -10.99 16.54
C ALA A 254 -13.31 -10.25 17.86
N ALA A 255 -14.14 -9.21 17.86
CA ALA A 255 -14.54 -8.54 19.09
C ALA A 255 -15.05 -9.61 20.06
N THR A 256 -14.39 -9.78 21.19
CA THR A 256 -14.86 -10.69 22.24
C THR A 256 -16.22 -10.17 22.67
N GLU A 257 -17.27 -10.97 22.44
CA GLU A 257 -18.58 -10.71 23.03
C GLU A 257 -18.35 -10.57 24.54
N LYS A 258 -18.64 -9.38 25.08
CA LYS A 258 -18.64 -9.17 26.51
C LYS A 258 -19.65 -10.15 27.09
N VAL A 259 -19.17 -11.20 27.76
CA VAL A 259 -19.99 -12.02 28.64
C VAL A 259 -20.55 -11.05 29.68
N ARG A 260 -21.86 -10.82 29.60
CA ARG A 260 -22.62 -10.02 30.55
C ARG A 260 -22.68 -10.69 31.90
#